data_AF-A0A8T3VB71-F1
#
_entry.id   AF-A0A8T3VB71-F1
#
_cell.length_a   1.000
_cell.length_b   1.000
_cell.length_c   1.000
_cell.angle_alpha   90.00
_cell.angle_beta   90.00
_cell.angle_gamma   90.00
#
_symmetry.space_group_name_H-M   'P 1'
#
loop_
_entity.id
_entity.type
_entity.pdbx_description
1 polymer ?
#
loop_
_entity_poly.entity_id
_entity_poly.type
_entity_poly.pdbx_seq_one_letter_code
_entity_poly.pdbx_strand_id
1 'polypeptide(L)'
;MRLRYHQPIPNFYNQENPHHPNNLISNDFLQEFADIVIASRFVGLSFSKLSEDFKKEWDIDWDNIIILKYLMSEDILKMEPSDEKCKLMDEEFQEFGAKTFALADILRENGFKADLINPLDDRVSLRAIAMQSNDAVITRSNMCMFKEGLNLGFFMIQTSIENLPFKTENELKWVEDYCSTCGVCIDRCPEKAFDENGKFLRKLCTAHREGCSRCINFCPFYKRGYEKVKKRYGRMKK
;
A
#
# COMPACT_ATOMS: atom_id res chain seq x y z
N MET A 1 15.41 19.48 2.52
CA MET A 1 15.27 18.38 1.54
C MET A 1 14.85 17.12 2.29
N ARG A 2 13.72 16.49 1.95
CA ARG A 2 13.34 15.20 2.53
C ARG A 2 14.24 14.15 1.89
N LEU A 3 15.37 13.81 2.52
CA LEU A 3 16.19 12.67 2.09
C LEU A 3 15.30 11.42 2.08
N ARG A 4 15.05 10.88 0.89
CA ARG A 4 14.47 9.56 0.67
C ARG A 4 15.53 8.78 -0.10
N TYR A 5 15.79 7.53 0.31
CA TYR A 5 16.73 6.69 -0.42
C TYR A 5 16.14 6.15 -1.73
N HIS A 6 14.81 6.10 -1.84
CA HIS A 6 14.15 5.67 -3.07
C HIS A 6 14.45 6.59 -4.24
N GLN A 7 14.94 6.00 -5.33
CA GLN A 7 15.15 6.72 -6.58
C GLN A 7 13.83 6.89 -7.34
N PRO A 8 13.69 7.96 -8.16
CA PRO A 8 12.58 8.09 -9.10
C PRO A 8 12.45 6.83 -9.96
N ILE A 9 11.25 6.28 -10.05
CA ILE A 9 11.00 5.10 -10.88
C ILE A 9 11.00 5.55 -12.34
N PRO A 10 11.85 4.96 -13.20
CA PRO A 10 11.82 5.22 -14.63
C PRO A 10 10.44 4.89 -15.23
N ASN A 11 10.08 5.56 -16.32
CA ASN A 11 8.92 5.16 -17.09
C ASN A 11 9.24 3.87 -17.86
N PHE A 12 8.48 2.80 -17.60
CA PHE A 12 8.66 1.50 -18.24
C PHE A 12 7.47 1.10 -19.14
N TYR A 13 6.54 2.01 -19.46
CA TYR A 13 5.45 1.70 -20.39
C TYR A 13 5.98 1.33 -21.77
N ASN A 14 5.43 0.27 -22.34
CA ASN A 14 5.64 -0.15 -23.72
C ASN A 14 4.38 0.03 -24.56
N GLN A 15 3.25 0.30 -23.91
CA GLN A 15 1.95 0.48 -24.56
C GLN A 15 1.39 1.86 -24.21
N GLU A 16 0.90 2.58 -25.20
CA GLU A 16 0.20 3.84 -24.96
C GLU A 16 -1.23 3.59 -24.47
N ASN A 17 -1.81 4.56 -23.77
CA ASN A 17 -3.22 4.48 -23.42
C ASN A 17 -4.08 4.47 -24.70
N PRO A 18 -5.18 3.70 -24.74
CA PRO A 18 -6.11 3.73 -25.87
C PRO A 18 -6.76 5.11 -25.99
N HIS A 19 -6.94 5.58 -27.23
CA HIS A 19 -7.63 6.86 -27.51
C HIS A 19 -9.09 6.86 -27.02
N HIS A 20 -9.74 5.70 -27.04
CA HIS A 20 -11.11 5.49 -26.57
C HIS A 20 -11.12 4.32 -25.58
N PRO A 21 -10.82 4.57 -24.29
CA PRO A 21 -10.76 3.52 -23.29
C PRO A 21 -12.11 2.84 -23.07
N ASN A 22 -12.08 1.53 -22.86
CA ASN A 22 -13.19 0.77 -22.32
C ASN A 22 -13.38 1.11 -20.83
N ASN A 23 -14.63 1.05 -20.37
CA ASN A 23 -14.97 1.31 -18.97
C ASN A 23 -15.55 0.08 -18.25
N LEU A 24 -15.83 -1.01 -19.00
CA LEU A 24 -16.39 -2.24 -18.46
C LEU A 24 -15.43 -3.40 -18.66
N ILE A 25 -14.96 -3.98 -17.56
CA ILE A 25 -14.16 -5.21 -17.56
C ILE A 25 -15.06 -6.43 -17.43
N SER A 26 -14.77 -7.50 -18.17
CA SER A 26 -15.44 -8.78 -17.98
C SER A 26 -14.92 -9.47 -16.71
N ASN A 27 -15.76 -10.30 -16.08
CA ASN A 27 -15.31 -11.08 -14.92
C ASN A 27 -14.17 -12.05 -15.29
N ASP A 28 -14.22 -12.62 -16.50
CA ASP A 28 -13.19 -13.54 -16.99
C ASP A 28 -11.84 -12.85 -17.11
N PHE A 29 -11.78 -11.67 -17.74
CA PHE A 29 -10.52 -10.94 -17.86
C PHE A 29 -10.04 -10.35 -16.53
N LEU A 30 -10.96 -9.92 -15.65
CA LEU A 30 -10.58 -9.49 -14.30
C LEU A 30 -9.93 -10.63 -13.50
N GLN A 31 -10.46 -11.85 -13.63
CA GLN A 31 -9.88 -13.03 -12.98
C GLN A 31 -8.52 -13.39 -13.59
N GLU A 32 -8.41 -13.40 -14.92
CA GLU A 32 -7.14 -13.61 -15.62
C GLU A 32 -6.08 -12.59 -15.20
N PHE A 33 -6.45 -11.31 -15.16
CA PHE A 33 -5.58 -10.23 -14.70
C PHE A 33 -5.14 -10.46 -13.24
N ALA A 34 -6.06 -10.87 -12.37
CA ALA A 34 -5.72 -11.20 -10.98
C ALA A 34 -4.72 -12.36 -10.88
N ASP A 35 -4.87 -13.39 -11.71
CA ASP A 35 -3.94 -14.54 -11.74
C ASP A 35 -2.55 -14.11 -12.23
N ILE A 36 -2.47 -13.22 -13.24
CA ILE A 36 -1.20 -12.64 -13.72
C ILE A 36 -0.54 -11.79 -12.63
N VAL A 37 -1.31 -10.99 -11.89
CA VAL A 37 -0.82 -10.19 -10.77
C VAL A 37 -0.16 -11.08 -9.71
N ILE A 38 -0.82 -12.18 -9.33
CA ILE A 38 -0.28 -13.15 -8.37
C ILE A 38 0.98 -13.84 -8.93
N ALA A 39 0.96 -14.26 -10.20
CA ALA A 39 2.12 -14.85 -10.87
C ALA A 39 3.32 -13.87 -10.93
N SER A 40 3.06 -12.57 -10.93
CA SER A 40 4.06 -11.49 -10.91
C SER A 40 4.66 -11.20 -9.52
N ARG A 41 4.36 -12.03 -8.52
CA ARG A 41 4.80 -11.93 -7.11
C ARG A 41 4.08 -10.86 -6.26
N PHE A 42 2.99 -10.28 -6.75
CA PHE A 42 2.07 -9.55 -5.87
C PHE A 42 1.24 -10.56 -5.07
N VAL A 43 0.75 -10.13 -3.90
CA VAL A 43 0.00 -10.98 -2.97
C VAL A 43 -1.48 -10.67 -2.93
N GLY A 44 -1.91 -9.62 -3.62
CA GLY A 44 -3.32 -9.33 -3.77
C GLY A 44 -3.61 -8.00 -4.43
N LEU A 45 -4.90 -7.84 -4.74
CA LEU A 45 -5.50 -6.65 -5.32
C LEU A 45 -6.47 -6.03 -4.31
N SER A 46 -6.61 -4.71 -4.36
CA SER A 46 -7.71 -3.98 -3.76
C SER A 46 -8.16 -2.89 -4.73
N PHE A 47 -9.39 -2.42 -4.60
CA PHE A 47 -9.95 -1.42 -5.51
C PHE A 47 -10.48 -0.24 -4.72
N SER A 48 -10.08 0.98 -5.08
CA SER A 48 -10.63 2.21 -4.52
C SER A 48 -11.46 2.93 -5.56
N LYS A 49 -12.68 3.30 -5.19
CA LYS A 49 -13.44 4.33 -5.88
C LYS A 49 -13.35 5.60 -5.05
N LEU A 50 -12.77 6.65 -5.59
CA LEU A 50 -12.62 7.90 -4.87
C LEU A 50 -13.95 8.63 -4.74
N SER A 51 -14.20 9.21 -3.57
CA SER A 51 -15.33 10.11 -3.37
C SER A 51 -15.06 11.48 -4.01
N GLU A 52 -16.12 12.19 -4.40
CA GLU A 52 -16.01 13.57 -4.91
C GLU A 52 -15.33 14.51 -3.91
N ASP A 53 -15.62 14.36 -2.61
CA ASP A 53 -15.00 15.15 -1.55
C ASP A 53 -13.49 14.93 -1.50
N PHE A 54 -13.05 13.66 -1.60
CA PHE A 54 -11.64 13.32 -1.63
C PHE A 54 -10.97 13.90 -2.88
N LYS A 55 -11.59 13.75 -4.06
CA LYS A 55 -11.05 14.30 -5.31
C LYS A 55 -10.88 15.82 -5.24
N LYS A 56 -11.86 16.52 -4.67
CA LYS A 56 -11.83 17.97 -4.45
C LYS A 56 -10.78 18.39 -3.43
N GLU A 57 -10.61 17.65 -2.33
CA GLU A 57 -9.60 17.93 -1.30
C GLU A 57 -8.18 17.87 -1.87
N TRP A 58 -7.93 16.92 -2.77
CA TRP A 58 -6.59 16.62 -3.29
C TRP A 58 -6.33 17.19 -4.69
N ASP A 59 -7.30 17.89 -5.29
CA ASP A 59 -7.24 18.46 -6.66
C ASP A 59 -6.86 17.41 -7.72
N ILE A 60 -7.63 16.32 -7.75
CA ILE A 60 -7.42 15.18 -8.65
C ILE A 60 -8.69 14.88 -9.46
N ASP A 61 -8.51 14.36 -10.67
CA ASP A 61 -9.56 14.17 -11.69
C ASP A 61 -9.79 12.69 -12.05
N TRP A 62 -9.37 11.77 -11.18
CA TRP A 62 -9.45 10.33 -11.42
C TRP A 62 -10.30 9.60 -10.38
N ASP A 63 -11.03 8.58 -10.84
CA ASP A 63 -12.07 7.93 -10.04
C ASP A 63 -11.64 6.60 -9.44
N ASN A 64 -11.13 5.70 -10.30
CA ASN A 64 -11.00 4.29 -9.96
C ASN A 64 -9.53 3.87 -9.95
N ILE A 65 -9.13 3.23 -8.85
CA ILE A 65 -7.76 2.80 -8.60
C ILE A 65 -7.71 1.30 -8.35
N ILE A 66 -6.76 0.64 -9.01
CA ILE A 66 -6.29 -0.71 -8.68
C ILE A 66 -5.07 -0.59 -7.78
N ILE A 67 -5.12 -1.22 -6.62
CA ILE A 67 -4.03 -1.28 -5.64
C ILE A 67 -3.38 -2.65 -5.73
N LEU A 68 -2.09 -2.68 -6.07
CA LEU A 68 -1.27 -3.87 -6.17
C LEU A 68 -0.40 -3.99 -4.92
N LYS A 69 -0.55 -5.08 -4.16
CA LYS A 69 0.12 -5.29 -2.87
C LYS A 69 1.22 -6.32 -3.02
N TYR A 70 2.40 -6.06 -2.48
CA TYR A 70 3.49 -7.03 -2.43
C TYR A 70 4.04 -7.17 -1.01
N LEU A 71 4.52 -8.36 -0.67
CA LEU A 71 5.24 -8.57 0.59
C LEU A 71 6.64 -7.98 0.47
N MET A 72 6.96 -7.09 1.39
CA MET A 72 8.34 -6.62 1.55
C MET A 72 9.22 -7.79 1.98
N SER A 73 10.44 -7.86 1.45
CA SER A 73 11.40 -8.92 1.76
C SER A 73 11.67 -9.02 3.27
N GLU A 74 11.45 -10.21 3.82
CA GLU A 74 11.59 -10.46 5.25
C GLU A 74 13.03 -10.28 5.73
N ASP A 75 14.00 -10.71 4.93
CA ASP A 75 15.42 -10.57 5.26
C ASP A 75 15.83 -9.10 5.29
N ILE A 76 15.43 -8.31 4.28
CA ILE A 76 15.66 -6.86 4.25
C ILE A 76 15.00 -6.19 5.45
N LEU A 77 13.75 -6.51 5.77
CA LEU A 77 13.05 -5.94 6.93
C LEU A 77 13.76 -6.23 8.26
N LYS A 78 14.42 -7.37 8.41
CA LYS A 78 15.15 -7.73 9.64
C LYS A 78 16.54 -7.14 9.73
N MET A 79 17.11 -6.62 8.64
CA MET A 79 18.39 -5.91 8.69
C MET A 79 18.30 -4.69 9.63
N GLU A 80 19.40 -4.38 10.30
CA GLU A 80 19.54 -3.11 10.98
C GLU A 80 19.60 -1.95 9.97
N PRO A 81 19.19 -0.73 10.35
CA PRO A 81 19.29 0.45 9.51
C PRO A 81 20.72 0.65 8.96
N SER A 82 20.88 0.73 7.64
CA SER A 82 22.16 0.93 6.97
C SER A 82 21.96 1.39 5.52
N ASP A 83 23.01 1.94 4.91
CA ASP A 83 23.00 2.32 3.49
C ASP A 83 22.74 1.11 2.57
N GLU A 84 23.29 -0.05 2.93
CA GLU A 84 23.04 -1.31 2.22
C GLU A 84 21.56 -1.69 2.27
N LYS A 85 20.93 -1.61 3.45
CA LYS A 85 19.50 -1.87 3.58
C LYS A 85 18.68 -0.91 2.74
N CYS A 86 19.00 0.39 2.77
CA CYS A 86 18.33 1.40 1.94
C CYS A 86 18.43 1.07 0.45
N LYS A 87 19.61 0.65 -0.01
CA LYS A 87 19.83 0.23 -1.40
C LYS A 87 18.98 -0.98 -1.76
N LEU A 88 18.98 -2.03 -0.94
CA LEU A 88 18.19 -3.24 -1.17
C LEU A 88 16.67 -2.97 -1.16
N MET A 89 16.21 -2.10 -0.25
CA MET A 89 14.81 -1.66 -0.21
C MET A 89 14.43 -0.87 -1.47
N ASP A 90 15.34 -0.04 -2.00
CA ASP A 90 15.09 0.65 -3.26
C ASP A 90 15.10 -0.30 -4.45
N GLU A 91 16.04 -1.24 -4.52
CA GLU A 91 16.07 -2.25 -5.59
C GLU A 91 14.78 -3.08 -5.65
N GLU A 92 14.27 -3.54 -4.50
CA GLU A 92 12.96 -4.21 -4.41
C GLU A 92 11.83 -3.29 -4.89
N PHE A 93 11.84 -2.02 -4.47
CA PHE A 93 10.85 -1.04 -4.90
C PHE A 93 10.89 -0.77 -6.41
N GLN A 94 12.08 -0.66 -7.02
CA GLN A 94 12.24 -0.52 -8.46
C GLN A 94 11.74 -1.76 -9.22
N GLU A 95 12.02 -2.97 -8.71
CA GLU A 95 11.53 -4.23 -9.29
C GLU A 95 9.99 -4.24 -9.36
N PHE A 96 9.32 -3.94 -8.24
CA PHE A 96 7.86 -3.90 -8.21
C PHE A 96 7.27 -2.71 -8.97
N GLY A 97 8.01 -1.60 -9.08
CA GLY A 97 7.68 -0.49 -9.96
C GLY A 97 7.60 -0.95 -11.42
N ALA A 98 8.69 -1.55 -11.94
CA ALA A 98 8.74 -2.06 -13.31
C ALA A 98 7.65 -3.11 -13.60
N LYS A 99 7.38 -4.02 -12.66
CA LYS A 99 6.28 -4.98 -12.79
C LYS A 99 4.90 -4.31 -12.83
N THR A 100 4.72 -3.23 -12.09
CA THR A 100 3.45 -2.48 -12.14
C THR A 100 3.23 -1.84 -13.51
N PHE A 101 4.27 -1.33 -14.15
CA PHE A 101 4.17 -0.85 -15.54
C PHE A 101 3.77 -1.97 -16.50
N ALA A 102 4.39 -3.16 -16.38
CA ALA A 102 4.01 -4.30 -17.21
C ALA A 102 2.54 -4.73 -17.00
N LEU A 103 2.04 -4.69 -15.76
CA LEU A 103 0.63 -4.96 -15.46
C LEU A 103 -0.30 -3.88 -16.02
N ALA A 104 0.12 -2.62 -15.98
CA ALA A 104 -0.63 -1.53 -16.60
C ALA A 104 -0.65 -1.64 -18.13
N ASP A 105 0.46 -2.05 -18.77
CA ASP A 105 0.51 -2.34 -20.21
C ASP A 105 -0.49 -3.43 -20.61
N ILE A 106 -0.63 -4.51 -19.82
CA ILE A 106 -1.64 -5.55 -20.07
C ILE A 106 -3.06 -4.97 -20.08
N LEU A 107 -3.37 -4.06 -19.15
CA LEU A 107 -4.66 -3.36 -19.14
C LEU A 107 -4.84 -2.47 -20.39
N ARG A 108 -3.78 -1.78 -20.82
CA ARG A 108 -3.79 -0.94 -22.03
C ARG A 108 -3.99 -1.74 -23.31
N GLU A 109 -3.32 -2.89 -23.43
CA GLU A 109 -3.48 -3.84 -24.54
C GLU A 109 -4.91 -4.35 -24.65
N ASN A 110 -5.60 -4.47 -23.52
CA ASN A 110 -7.01 -4.87 -23.44
C ASN A 110 -7.99 -3.68 -23.51
N GLY A 111 -7.50 -2.51 -23.94
CA GLY A 111 -8.31 -1.35 -24.24
C GLY A 111 -8.73 -0.52 -23.03
N PHE A 112 -8.11 -0.69 -21.86
CA PHE A 112 -8.37 0.16 -20.69
C PHE A 112 -7.31 1.26 -20.55
N LYS A 113 -7.71 2.44 -20.05
CA LYS A 113 -6.73 3.40 -19.56
C LYS A 113 -6.13 2.85 -18.28
N ALA A 114 -4.81 2.90 -18.15
CA ALA A 114 -4.11 2.43 -16.96
C ALA A 114 -2.85 3.27 -16.72
N ASP A 115 -2.85 4.10 -15.69
CA ASP A 115 -1.75 5.00 -15.34
C ASP A 115 -1.29 4.76 -13.90
N LEU A 116 -0.05 4.33 -13.73
CA LEU A 116 0.66 4.32 -12.46
C LEU A 116 0.60 5.71 -11.80
N ILE A 117 0.09 5.74 -10.57
CA ILE A 117 0.26 6.87 -9.67
C ILE A 117 1.69 6.78 -9.10
N ASN A 118 2.54 7.74 -9.43
CA ASN A 118 3.93 7.71 -9.00
C ASN A 118 4.02 7.77 -7.46
N PRO A 119 4.52 6.71 -6.79
CA PRO A 119 4.55 6.63 -5.33
C PRO A 119 5.47 7.64 -4.63
N LEU A 120 6.36 8.28 -5.38
CA LEU A 120 7.23 9.33 -4.87
C LEU A 120 6.64 10.73 -5.06
N ASP A 121 5.57 10.87 -5.84
CA ASP A 121 4.78 12.10 -5.91
C ASP A 121 4.10 12.33 -4.56
N ASP A 122 4.35 13.49 -3.95
CA ASP A 122 3.77 13.88 -2.67
C ASP A 122 2.56 14.81 -2.79
N ARG A 123 2.00 14.95 -4.00
CA ARG A 123 0.72 15.62 -4.26
C ARG A 123 -0.44 14.98 -3.50
N VAL A 124 -0.52 13.65 -3.49
CA VAL A 124 -1.59 12.89 -2.82
C VAL A 124 -1.03 11.80 -1.90
N SER A 125 -1.66 11.61 -0.75
CA SER A 125 -1.28 10.53 0.15
C SER A 125 -1.79 9.18 -0.38
N LEU A 126 -0.89 8.32 -0.86
CA LEU A 126 -1.26 6.97 -1.29
C LEU A 126 -1.98 6.17 -0.19
N ARG A 127 -1.59 6.33 1.08
CA ARG A 127 -2.31 5.69 2.19
C ARG A 127 -3.75 6.18 2.32
N ALA A 128 -4.01 7.45 1.99
CA ALA A 128 -5.36 8.01 2.01
C ALA A 128 -6.21 7.44 0.86
N ILE A 129 -5.62 7.26 -0.34
CA ILE A 129 -6.26 6.52 -1.45
C ILE A 129 -6.59 5.08 -1.02
N ALA A 130 -5.64 4.39 -0.36
CA ALA A 130 -5.87 3.02 0.12
C ALA A 130 -7.04 2.94 1.11
N MET A 131 -7.23 3.93 1.98
CA MET A 131 -8.38 3.98 2.90
C MET A 131 -9.73 4.04 2.17
N GLN A 132 -9.80 4.61 0.96
CA GLN A 132 -11.02 4.66 0.14
C GLN A 132 -11.44 3.28 -0.41
N SER A 133 -10.55 2.26 -0.36
CA SER A 133 -10.88 0.90 -0.82
C SER A 133 -11.78 0.12 0.12
N ASN A 134 -11.98 0.60 1.36
CA ASN A 134 -12.52 -0.19 2.46
C ASN A 134 -11.79 -1.53 2.71
N ASP A 135 -10.57 -1.69 2.23
CA ASP A 135 -9.75 -2.90 2.41
C ASP A 135 -8.46 -2.65 3.19
N ALA A 136 -8.24 -1.41 3.60
CA ALA A 136 -7.05 -0.97 4.31
C ALA A 136 -7.39 -0.23 5.61
N VAL A 137 -6.45 -0.23 6.55
CA VAL A 137 -6.47 0.63 7.73
C VAL A 137 -5.10 1.23 7.96
N ILE A 138 -5.05 2.50 8.40
CA ILE A 138 -3.80 3.10 8.88
C ILE A 138 -3.65 2.71 10.36
N THR A 139 -2.62 1.91 10.64
CA THR A 139 -2.30 1.47 12.01
C THR A 139 -1.65 2.60 12.81
N ARG A 140 -1.56 2.42 14.13
CA ARG A 140 -0.91 3.40 15.03
C ARG A 140 0.54 3.71 14.66
N SER A 141 1.27 2.78 14.04
CA SER A 141 2.62 3.03 13.51
C SER A 141 2.65 3.84 12.21
N ASN A 142 1.51 4.42 11.81
CA ASN A 142 1.31 5.14 10.55
C ASN A 142 1.60 4.29 9.31
N MET A 143 1.44 2.96 9.42
CA MET A 143 1.60 2.03 8.31
C MET A 143 0.22 1.62 7.81
N CYS A 144 0.07 1.54 6.49
CA CYS A 144 -1.12 0.99 5.87
C CYS A 144 -1.10 -0.53 6.02
N MET A 145 -2.20 -1.10 6.47
CA MET A 145 -2.34 -2.54 6.70
C MET A 145 -3.53 -3.07 5.92
N PHE A 146 -3.33 -4.23 5.28
CA PHE A 146 -4.37 -5.02 4.65
C PHE A 146 -4.51 -6.37 5.39
N LYS A 147 -5.47 -7.21 5.00
CA LYS A 147 -5.64 -8.54 5.62
C LYS A 147 -4.40 -9.43 5.45
N GLU A 148 -3.68 -9.27 4.35
CA GLU A 148 -2.47 -10.02 4.02
C GLU A 148 -1.31 -9.71 4.99
N GLY A 149 -1.27 -8.51 5.58
CA GLY A 149 -0.26 -8.17 6.58
C GLY A 149 0.03 -6.68 6.73
N LEU A 150 0.99 -6.39 7.61
CA LEU A 150 1.55 -5.05 7.81
C LEU A 150 2.83 -4.81 7.00
N ASN A 151 3.56 -5.89 6.67
CA ASN A 151 4.80 -5.88 5.90
C ASN A 151 4.54 -5.83 4.39
N LEU A 152 3.68 -4.90 3.98
CA LEU A 152 3.28 -4.72 2.59
C LEU A 152 3.79 -3.40 2.05
N GLY A 153 4.38 -3.46 0.86
CA GLY A 153 4.44 -2.34 -0.05
C GLY A 153 3.26 -2.39 -1.02
N PHE A 154 2.94 -1.27 -1.64
CA PHE A 154 1.90 -1.25 -2.67
C PHE A 154 2.14 -0.18 -3.72
N PHE A 155 1.68 -0.49 -4.93
CA PHE A 155 1.61 0.41 -6.08
C PHE A 155 0.16 0.62 -6.49
N MET A 156 -0.11 1.70 -7.22
CA MET A 156 -1.46 2.09 -7.59
C MET A 156 -1.53 2.42 -9.07
N ILE A 157 -2.54 1.87 -9.75
CA ILE A 157 -2.86 2.16 -11.14
C ILE A 157 -4.22 2.86 -11.15
N GLN A 158 -4.26 4.10 -11.63
CA GLN A 158 -5.48 4.77 -12.07
C GLN A 158 -6.00 4.08 -13.32
N THR A 159 -7.31 3.81 -13.38
CA THR A 159 -7.90 3.16 -14.55
C THR A 159 -9.24 3.75 -14.97
N SER A 160 -9.63 3.52 -16.22
CA SER A 160 -10.97 3.83 -16.75
C SER A 160 -12.04 2.81 -16.34
N ILE A 161 -11.67 1.66 -15.75
CA ILE A 161 -12.62 0.60 -15.40
C ILE A 161 -13.56 1.07 -14.27
N GLU A 162 -14.87 1.04 -14.52
CA GLU A 162 -15.91 1.53 -13.60
C GLU A 162 -16.59 0.42 -12.79
N ASN A 163 -16.57 -0.82 -13.26
CA ASN A 163 -17.27 -1.96 -12.65
C ASN A 163 -16.34 -2.88 -11.83
N LEU A 164 -15.28 -2.33 -11.23
CA LEU A 164 -14.42 -3.07 -10.30
C LEU A 164 -15.20 -3.48 -9.03
N PRO A 165 -14.83 -4.59 -8.36
CA PRO A 165 -15.54 -5.09 -7.18
C PRO A 165 -15.18 -4.28 -5.93
N PHE A 166 -15.70 -3.06 -5.83
CA PHE A 166 -15.48 -2.16 -4.70
C PHE A 166 -16.16 -2.68 -3.42
N LYS A 167 -15.46 -2.56 -2.28
CA LYS A 167 -16.03 -2.91 -0.97
C LYS A 167 -16.84 -1.75 -0.41
N THR A 168 -18.01 -2.06 0.16
CA THR A 168 -18.88 -1.08 0.83
C THR A 168 -18.54 -0.91 2.32
N GLU A 169 -17.92 -1.93 2.93
CA GLU A 169 -17.59 -1.94 4.35
C GLU A 169 -16.14 -2.36 4.60
N ASN A 170 -15.55 -1.77 5.64
CA ASN A 170 -14.18 -2.05 6.04
C ASN A 170 -14.12 -2.98 7.26
N GLU A 171 -13.78 -4.24 6.99
CA GLU A 171 -13.64 -5.30 8.01
C GLU A 171 -12.41 -5.13 8.93
N LEU A 172 -11.54 -4.15 8.65
CA LEU A 172 -10.36 -3.85 9.43
C LEU A 172 -10.60 -2.74 10.47
N LYS A 173 -11.79 -2.13 10.53
CA LYS A 173 -12.10 -1.02 11.47
C LYS A 173 -11.75 -1.34 12.93
N TRP A 174 -11.90 -2.59 13.37
CA TRP A 174 -11.56 -3.02 14.73
C TRP A 174 -10.05 -2.88 15.08
N VAL A 175 -9.19 -2.78 14.07
CA VAL A 175 -7.73 -2.65 14.25
C VAL A 175 -7.37 -1.34 14.94
N GLU A 176 -8.14 -0.27 14.71
CA GLU A 176 -7.94 1.00 15.40
C GLU A 176 -8.10 0.85 16.91
N ASP A 177 -9.18 0.19 17.35
CA ASP A 177 -9.40 -0.10 18.78
C ASP A 177 -8.35 -1.06 19.34
N TYR A 178 -7.91 -2.06 18.57
CA TYR A 178 -6.78 -2.90 18.98
C TYR A 178 -5.50 -2.08 19.17
N CYS A 179 -5.21 -1.17 18.25
CA CYS A 179 -4.01 -0.33 18.29
C CYS A 179 -4.04 0.70 19.43
N SER A 180 -5.23 1.14 19.87
CA SER A 180 -5.39 2.08 20.99
C SER A 180 -4.81 1.52 22.29
N THR A 181 -4.93 0.20 22.50
CA THR A 181 -4.45 -0.50 23.70
C THR A 181 -3.08 -1.18 23.54
N CYS A 182 -2.67 -1.52 22.31
CA CYS A 182 -1.45 -2.30 22.08
C CYS A 182 -0.14 -1.51 22.34
N GLY A 183 0.03 -0.33 21.73
CA GLY A 183 1.17 0.56 22.00
C GLY A 183 2.58 0.08 21.58
N VAL A 184 2.79 -1.18 21.21
CA VAL A 184 4.14 -1.76 21.00
C VAL A 184 5.03 -0.97 20.02
N CYS A 185 4.45 -0.37 18.97
CA CYS A 185 5.21 0.43 18.02
C CYS A 185 5.79 1.72 18.64
N ILE A 186 5.13 2.27 19.67
CA ILE A 186 5.59 3.41 20.45
C ILE A 186 6.75 2.97 21.34
N ASP A 187 6.52 1.93 22.15
CA ASP A 187 7.48 1.43 23.13
C ASP A 187 8.81 1.00 22.51
N ARG A 188 8.76 0.49 21.27
CA ARG A 188 9.92 -0.06 20.55
C ARG A 188 10.53 0.91 19.56
N CYS A 189 10.02 2.14 19.45
CA CYS A 189 10.54 3.14 18.53
C CYS A 189 11.90 3.68 19.02
N PRO A 190 13.00 3.47 18.28
CA PRO A 190 14.33 3.94 18.71
C PRO A 190 14.38 5.48 18.74
N GLU A 191 13.71 6.12 17.79
CA GLU A 191 13.71 7.59 17.61
C GLU A 191 12.63 8.31 18.41
N LYS A 192 11.86 7.60 19.24
CA LYS A 192 10.69 8.15 19.96
C LYS A 192 9.79 8.98 19.03
N ALA A 193 9.50 8.43 17.84
CA ALA A 193 8.77 9.11 16.77
C ALA A 193 7.24 9.18 17.02
N PHE A 194 6.84 9.33 18.28
CA PHE A 194 5.46 9.43 18.73
C PHE A 194 5.38 10.48 19.83
N ASP A 195 4.34 11.31 19.84
CA ASP A 195 4.11 12.26 20.94
C ASP A 195 3.48 11.58 22.17
N GLU A 196 3.20 12.37 23.20
CA GLU A 196 2.58 11.91 24.46
C GLU A 196 1.19 11.27 24.28
N ASN A 197 0.47 11.64 23.21
CA ASN A 197 -0.83 11.07 22.85
C ASN A 197 -0.68 9.86 21.92
N GLY A 198 0.55 9.47 21.59
CA GLY A 198 0.86 8.36 20.69
C GLY A 198 0.66 8.69 19.21
N LYS A 199 0.59 9.97 18.83
CA LYS A 199 0.52 10.40 17.43
C LYS A 199 1.90 10.34 16.79
N PHE A 200 1.96 9.79 15.58
CA PHE A 200 3.22 9.62 14.85
C PHE A 200 3.85 10.95 14.40
N LEU A 201 5.13 11.12 14.74
CA LEU A 201 5.95 12.30 14.43
C LEU A 201 6.89 12.00 13.26
N ARG A 202 6.41 12.26 12.03
CA ARG A 202 7.14 11.94 10.78
C ARG A 202 8.57 12.48 10.73
N LYS A 203 8.85 13.63 11.35
CA LYS A 203 10.18 14.26 11.34
C LYS A 203 11.25 13.48 12.12
N LEU A 204 10.83 12.72 13.13
CA LEU A 204 11.73 11.91 13.96
C LEU A 204 11.99 10.54 13.35
N CYS A 205 10.98 9.97 12.66
CA CYS A 205 11.11 8.65 12.06
C CYS A 205 12.23 8.58 11.00
N THR A 206 13.07 7.56 11.10
CA THR A 206 14.18 7.30 10.16
C THR A 206 13.82 6.25 9.09
N ALA A 207 12.59 5.73 9.04
CA ALA A 207 12.18 4.70 8.09
C ALA A 207 12.45 5.07 6.62
N HIS A 208 12.20 6.32 6.24
CA HIS A 208 12.44 6.82 4.87
C HIS A 208 13.86 7.34 4.63
N ARG A 209 14.69 7.44 5.67
CA ARG A 209 16.06 7.97 5.58
C ARG A 209 17.12 6.86 5.67
N GLU A 210 16.88 5.90 6.55
CA GLU A 210 17.84 4.86 6.97
C GLU A 210 17.22 3.45 6.91
N GLY A 211 16.00 3.30 6.35
CA GLY A 211 15.35 2.00 6.22
C GLY A 211 14.90 1.39 7.56
N CYS A 212 14.68 2.18 8.61
CA CYS A 212 14.17 1.66 9.89
C CYS A 212 12.81 0.95 9.73
N SER A 213 12.74 -0.30 10.17
CA SER A 213 11.55 -1.18 10.08
C SER A 213 11.09 -1.69 11.46
N ARG A 214 11.63 -1.12 12.54
CA ARG A 214 11.47 -1.67 13.90
C ARG A 214 10.01 -1.75 14.36
N CYS A 215 9.19 -0.77 14.02
CA CYS A 215 7.76 -0.80 14.35
C CYS A 215 7.01 -1.95 13.65
N ILE A 216 7.41 -2.32 12.41
CA ILE A 216 6.87 -3.48 11.68
C ILE A 216 7.32 -4.76 12.38
N ASN A 217 8.62 -4.90 12.62
CA ASN A 217 9.23 -6.12 13.18
C ASN A 217 8.65 -6.52 14.54
N PHE A 218 8.20 -5.55 15.35
CA PHE A 218 7.58 -5.81 16.65
C PHE A 218 6.05 -5.87 16.63
N CYS A 219 5.40 -5.48 15.53
CA CYS A 219 3.95 -5.45 15.47
C CYS A 219 3.33 -6.86 15.54
N PRO A 220 2.28 -7.08 16.37
CA PRO A 220 1.58 -8.36 16.40
C PRO A 220 1.01 -8.80 15.06
N PHE A 221 0.56 -7.85 14.21
CA PHE A 221 0.03 -8.17 12.88
C PHE A 221 1.09 -8.76 11.95
N TYR A 222 2.35 -8.33 12.08
CA TYR A 222 3.47 -8.94 11.37
C TYR A 222 3.90 -10.25 12.02
N LYS A 223 4.17 -10.26 13.34
CA LYS A 223 4.70 -11.45 14.04
C LYS A 223 3.76 -12.64 14.08
N ARG A 224 2.44 -12.40 14.12
CA ARG A 224 1.43 -13.45 14.34
C ARG A 224 0.46 -13.59 13.18
N GLY A 225 0.39 -12.61 12.29
CA GLY A 225 -0.60 -12.55 11.22
C GLY A 225 -1.98 -12.05 11.70
N TYR A 226 -2.74 -11.50 10.76
CA TYR A 226 -4.06 -10.89 10.99
C TYR A 226 -5.03 -11.81 11.75
N GLU A 227 -5.23 -13.05 11.27
CA GLU A 227 -6.22 -13.96 11.84
C GLU A 227 -5.97 -14.30 13.31
N LYS A 228 -4.70 -14.51 13.68
CA LYS A 228 -4.34 -14.81 15.08
C LYS A 228 -4.58 -13.61 15.99
N VAL A 229 -4.30 -12.39 15.50
CA VAL A 229 -4.55 -11.16 16.27
C VAL A 229 -6.06 -10.93 16.42
N LYS A 230 -6.83 -11.04 15.34
CA LYS A 230 -8.30 -10.89 15.33
C LYS A 230 -8.96 -11.85 16.32
N LYS A 231 -8.60 -13.14 16.27
CA LYS A 231 -9.11 -14.17 17.19
C LYS A 231 -8.80 -13.86 18.65
N ARG A 232 -7.59 -13.35 18.95
CA ARG A 232 -7.22 -12.96 20.32
C ARG A 232 -8.01 -11.75 20.80
N TYR A 233 -8.12 -10.72 19.96
CA TYR A 233 -8.88 -9.51 20.27
C TYR A 233 -10.36 -9.82 20.56
N GLY A 234 -11.00 -10.65 19.73
CA GLY A 234 -12.39 -11.07 19.94
C GLY A 234 -12.62 -11.86 21.24
N ARG A 235 -11.59 -12.48 21.82
CA ARG A 235 -11.68 -13.12 23.16
C ARG A 235 -11.53 -12.14 24.31
N MET A 236 -10.86 -11.00 24.10
CA MET A 236 -10.66 -9.98 25.12
C MET A 236 -11.86 -9.04 25.26
N LYS A 237 -12.71 -8.96 24.22
CA LYS A 237 -13.92 -8.13 24.18
C LYS A 237 -15.20 -8.90 24.55
N LYS A 238 -15.09 -10.20 24.80
CA LYS A 238 -16.15 -11.03 25.40
C LYS A 238 -15.96 -11.07 26.90
#